data_AF-A0AAW9DAF8-F1
#
_entry.id   AF-A0AAW9DAF8-F1
#
_cell.length_a   1.000
_cell.length_b   1.000
_cell.length_c   1.000
_cell.angle_alpha   90.00
_cell.angle_beta   90.00
_cell.angle_gamma   90.00
#
_symmetry.space_group_name_H-M   'P 1'
#
loop_
_entity.id
_entity.type
_entity.pdbx_description
1 polymer ?
#
loop_
_entity_poly.entity_id
_entity_poly.type
_entity_poly.pdbx_seq_one_letter_code
_entity_poly.pdbx_strand_id
1 'polypeptide(L)'
;MKLFEKYTVNGDFTNYSLESMLKDLNVEQSLINQIIIRYSTSNLTKEFIEQLKKLKEDENPINLILQFFLMADKMKPITCDKKTLSKLTGLTERMIDEKRRARQIPFIQLSGGSETGRKIIVYDPEEVSNYLFREKVRVIA
;
A
#
# COMPACT_ATOMS: atom_id res chain seq x y z
N MET A 1 -24.97 12.11 -4.06
CA MET A 1 -24.93 11.33 -5.31
C MET A 1 -23.54 10.72 -5.43
N LYS A 2 -23.39 9.54 -6.04
CA LYS A 2 -22.06 8.96 -6.26
C LYS A 2 -21.35 9.68 -7.39
N LEU A 3 -20.02 9.73 -7.34
CA LEU A 3 -19.23 10.31 -8.43
C LEU A 3 -19.54 9.64 -9.77
N PHE A 4 -19.67 8.31 -9.80
CA PHE A 4 -20.07 7.61 -11.02
C PHE A 4 -21.37 8.15 -11.64
N GLU A 5 -22.41 8.32 -10.83
CA GLU A 5 -23.72 8.78 -11.28
C GLU A 5 -23.66 10.21 -11.83
N LYS A 6 -22.84 11.06 -11.22
CA LYS A 6 -22.65 12.46 -11.63
C LYS A 6 -22.01 12.61 -13.01
N TYR A 7 -20.99 11.80 -13.30
CA TYR A 7 -20.15 11.97 -14.51
C TYR A 7 -20.50 11.00 -15.64
N THR A 8 -21.42 10.07 -15.41
CA THR A 8 -21.92 9.16 -16.44
C THR A 8 -22.91 9.90 -17.33
N VAL A 9 -22.66 9.90 -18.65
CA VAL A 9 -23.52 10.56 -19.63
C VAL A 9 -24.20 9.48 -20.46
N ASN A 10 -25.53 9.44 -20.45
CA ASN A 10 -26.33 8.44 -21.18
C ASN A 10 -25.99 6.97 -20.82
N GLY A 11 -25.47 6.71 -19.62
CA GLY A 11 -25.04 5.38 -19.18
C GLY A 11 -23.57 5.05 -19.47
N ASP A 12 -22.86 5.91 -20.21
CA ASP A 12 -21.45 5.70 -20.56
C ASP A 12 -20.49 6.54 -19.70
N PHE A 13 -19.49 5.86 -19.16
CA PHE A 13 -18.37 6.49 -18.46
C PHE A 13 -17.13 6.48 -19.36
N THR A 14 -16.86 7.62 -20.00
CA THR A 14 -15.78 7.77 -20.99
C THR A 14 -14.52 8.39 -20.37
N ASN A 15 -13.45 8.53 -21.16
CA ASN A 15 -12.26 9.29 -20.73
C ASN A 15 -12.60 10.76 -20.42
N TYR A 16 -13.58 11.34 -21.13
CA TYR A 16 -14.07 12.68 -20.84
C TYR A 16 -14.78 12.76 -19.48
N SER A 17 -15.58 11.73 -19.13
CA SER A 17 -16.19 11.59 -17.80
C SER A 17 -15.13 11.48 -16.70
N LEU A 18 -14.08 10.68 -16.93
CA LEU A 18 -12.96 10.54 -16.01
C LEU A 18 -12.21 11.86 -15.82
N GLU A 19 -11.89 12.56 -16.91
CA GLU A 19 -11.21 13.85 -16.87
C GLU A 19 -12.03 14.88 -16.07
N SER A 20 -13.33 14.97 -16.34
CA SER A 20 -14.25 15.89 -15.66
C SER A 20 -14.32 15.59 -14.15
N MET A 21 -14.43 14.30 -13.78
CA MET A 21 -14.43 13.87 -12.38
C MET A 21 -13.14 14.28 -11.66
N LEU A 22 -11.97 14.06 -12.28
CA LEU A 22 -10.69 14.38 -11.65
C LEU A 22 -10.46 15.89 -11.54
N LYS A 23 -10.95 16.68 -12.52
CA LYS A 23 -10.92 18.15 -12.46
C LYS A 23 -11.74 18.69 -11.29
N ASP A 24 -12.96 18.17 -11.08
CA ASP A 24 -13.82 18.58 -9.97
C ASP A 24 -13.24 18.20 -8.59
N LEU A 25 -12.43 17.15 -8.53
CA LEU A 25 -11.65 16.79 -7.35
C LEU A 25 -10.38 17.64 -7.15
N ASN A 26 -10.21 18.71 -7.95
CA ASN A 26 -9.04 19.60 -7.95
C ASN A 26 -7.72 18.88 -8.21
N VAL A 27 -7.72 17.82 -9.02
CA VAL A 27 -6.49 17.14 -9.45
C VAL A 27 -5.82 17.96 -10.55
N GLU A 28 -4.51 18.15 -10.44
CA GLU A 28 -3.73 18.87 -11.47
C GLU A 28 -3.81 18.18 -12.84
N GLN A 29 -3.93 18.97 -13.90
CA GLN A 29 -4.04 18.45 -15.28
C GLN A 29 -2.87 17.52 -15.66
N SER A 30 -1.67 17.80 -15.17
CA SER A 30 -0.48 16.96 -15.36
C SER A 30 -0.69 15.53 -14.86
N LEU A 31 -1.30 15.37 -13.69
CA LEU A 31 -1.62 14.09 -13.07
C LEU A 31 -2.79 13.41 -13.79
N ILE A 32 -3.81 14.18 -14.17
CA ILE A 32 -4.96 13.66 -14.94
C ILE A 32 -4.49 12.99 -16.23
N ASN A 33 -3.60 13.65 -16.98
CA ASN A 33 -3.06 13.10 -18.22
C ASN A 33 -2.33 11.77 -17.98
N GLN A 34 -1.54 11.69 -16.90
CA GLN A 34 -0.86 10.43 -16.55
C GLN A 34 -1.85 9.33 -16.15
N ILE A 35 -2.92 9.67 -15.41
CA ILE A 35 -3.95 8.72 -15.00
C ILE A 35 -4.66 8.17 -16.23
N ILE A 36 -5.07 9.02 -17.18
CA ILE A 36 -5.78 8.58 -18.40
C ILE A 36 -4.90 7.63 -19.23
N ILE A 37 -3.61 7.96 -19.42
CA ILE A 37 -2.68 7.10 -20.16
C ILE A 37 -2.51 5.74 -19.46
N ARG A 38 -2.40 5.73 -18.13
CA ARG A 38 -2.17 4.51 -17.34
C ARG A 38 -3.43 3.71 -17.09
N TYR A 39 -4.61 4.32 -17.16
CA TYR A 39 -5.88 3.65 -16.85
C TYR A 39 -6.14 2.45 -17.77
N SER A 40 -5.66 2.46 -19.01
CA SER A 40 -5.80 1.32 -19.93
C SER A 40 -4.88 0.14 -19.58
N THR A 41 -3.72 0.38 -18.97
CA THR A 41 -2.63 -0.59 -18.81
C THR A 41 -2.35 -1.00 -17.37
N SER A 42 -2.63 -0.14 -16.39
CA SER A 42 -2.34 -0.36 -14.97
C SER A 42 -3.56 -0.90 -14.24
N ASN A 43 -3.50 -2.16 -13.80
CA ASN A 43 -4.57 -2.78 -12.99
C ASN A 43 -4.80 -2.01 -11.68
N LEU A 44 -3.72 -1.53 -11.04
CA LEU A 44 -3.83 -0.74 -9.82
C LEU A 44 -4.56 0.59 -10.07
N THR A 45 -4.27 1.24 -11.19
CA THR A 45 -4.95 2.49 -11.57
C THR A 45 -6.41 2.24 -11.94
N LYS A 46 -6.74 1.13 -12.60
CA LYS A 46 -8.13 0.74 -12.88
C LYS A 46 -8.92 0.56 -11.58
N GLU A 47 -8.39 -0.25 -10.67
CA GLU A 47 -9.03 -0.55 -9.39
C GLU A 47 -9.21 0.71 -8.54
N PHE A 48 -8.23 1.64 -8.55
CA PHE A 48 -8.35 2.94 -7.90
C PHE A 48 -9.53 3.74 -8.43
N ILE A 49 -9.65 3.86 -9.75
CA ILE A 49 -10.73 4.62 -10.39
C ILE A 49 -12.09 3.96 -10.14
N GLU A 50 -12.18 2.62 -10.15
CA GLU A 50 -13.42 1.90 -9.84
C GLU A 50 -13.89 2.09 -8.39
N GLN A 51 -12.96 2.22 -7.44
CA GLN A 51 -13.32 2.57 -6.07
C GLN A 51 -13.65 4.05 -5.91
N LEU A 52 -12.93 4.93 -6.59
CA LEU A 52 -13.19 6.38 -6.58
C LEU A 52 -14.60 6.69 -7.07
N LYS A 53 -15.03 6.05 -8.16
CA LYS A 53 -16.40 6.12 -8.72
C LYS A 53 -17.51 5.81 -7.70
N LYS A 54 -17.24 4.95 -6.72
CA LYS A 54 -18.23 4.50 -5.72
C LYS A 54 -18.39 5.48 -4.56
N LEU A 55 -17.44 6.40 -4.38
CA LEU A 55 -17.52 7.42 -3.35
C LEU A 55 -18.68 8.37 -3.63
N LYS A 56 -19.28 8.85 -2.55
CA LYS A 56 -20.21 9.98 -2.62
C LYS A 56 -19.44 11.28 -2.79
N GLU A 57 -20.09 12.28 -3.36
CA GLU A 57 -19.49 13.60 -3.58
C GLU A 57 -18.98 14.30 -2.30
N ASP A 58 -19.59 14.01 -1.16
CA ASP A 58 -19.23 14.56 0.15
C ASP A 58 -18.13 13.75 0.87
N GLU A 59 -17.75 12.59 0.34
CA GLU A 59 -16.71 11.75 0.93
C GLU A 59 -15.32 12.23 0.52
N ASN A 60 -14.42 12.33 1.50
CA ASN A 60 -13.05 12.73 1.26
C ASN A 60 -12.25 11.59 0.59
N PRO A 61 -11.72 11.77 -0.64
CA PRO A 61 -10.99 10.72 -1.34
C PRO A 61 -9.60 10.44 -0.74
N ILE A 62 -9.11 11.23 0.21
CA ILE A 62 -7.78 11.06 0.83
C ILE A 62 -7.58 9.65 1.40
N ASN A 63 -8.58 9.07 2.05
CA ASN A 63 -8.46 7.70 2.59
C ASN A 63 -8.25 6.67 1.48
N LEU A 64 -8.95 6.83 0.36
CA LEU A 64 -8.79 5.97 -0.82
C LEU A 64 -7.39 6.16 -1.44
N ILE A 65 -6.94 7.41 -1.57
CA ILE A 65 -5.60 7.72 -2.07
C ILE A 65 -4.52 7.06 -1.18
N LEU A 66 -4.65 7.18 0.14
CA LEU A 66 -3.72 6.57 1.09
C LEU A 66 -3.73 5.05 1.00
N GLN A 67 -4.90 4.43 0.85
CA GLN A 67 -5.01 2.99 0.67
C GLN A 67 -4.24 2.50 -0.57
N PHE A 68 -4.44 3.15 -1.71
CA PHE A 68 -3.76 2.77 -2.96
C PHE A 68 -2.28 3.14 -2.97
N PHE A 69 -1.90 4.23 -2.30
CA PHE A 69 -0.50 4.57 -2.08
C PHE A 69 0.21 3.47 -1.27
N LEU A 70 -0.38 3.03 -0.16
CA LEU A 70 0.16 1.95 0.66
C LEU A 70 0.18 0.61 -0.09
N MET A 71 -0.81 0.34 -0.94
CA MET A 71 -0.81 -0.86 -1.79
C MET A 71 0.35 -0.83 -2.79
N ALA A 72 0.58 0.31 -3.44
CA ALA A 72 1.71 0.51 -4.35
C ALA A 72 3.07 0.38 -3.64
N ASP A 73 3.15 0.86 -2.39
CA ASP A 73 4.36 0.77 -1.57
C ASP A 73 4.61 -0.65 -1.05
N LYS A 74 3.57 -1.38 -0.64
CA LYS A 74 3.64 -2.80 -0.23
C LYS A 74 4.13 -3.72 -1.34
N MET A 75 3.95 -3.35 -2.61
CA MET A 75 4.53 -4.08 -3.74
C MET A 75 6.07 -3.98 -3.80
N LYS A 76 6.66 -3.06 -3.04
CA LYS A 76 8.12 -2.88 -2.94
C LYS A 76 8.65 -3.52 -1.66
N PRO A 77 9.77 -4.24 -1.72
CA PRO A 77 10.49 -4.66 -0.53
C PRO A 77 10.90 -3.43 0.30
N ILE A 78 10.44 -3.33 1.54
CA ILE A 78 10.96 -2.32 2.47
C ILE A 78 12.33 -2.79 2.94
N THR A 79 13.32 -1.89 2.95
CA THR A 79 14.65 -2.15 3.48
C THR A 79 14.83 -1.35 4.77
N CYS A 80 15.07 -2.04 5.89
CA CYS A 80 15.36 -1.37 7.17
C CYS A 80 16.55 -2.02 7.88
N ASP A 81 17.21 -1.25 8.76
CA ASP A 81 18.27 -1.77 9.62
C ASP A 81 17.71 -2.53 10.82
N LYS A 82 18.57 -3.34 11.47
CA LYS A 82 18.16 -4.20 12.59
C LYS A 82 17.64 -3.40 13.79
N LYS A 83 18.14 -2.19 14.01
CA LYS A 83 17.67 -1.28 15.07
C LYS A 83 16.23 -0.83 14.83
N THR A 84 15.92 -0.48 13.58
CA THR A 84 14.58 -0.08 13.16
C THR A 84 13.61 -1.26 13.27
N LEU A 85 14.01 -2.45 12.83
CA LEU A 85 13.21 -3.65 12.98
C LEU A 85 12.94 -4.01 14.46
N SER A 86 13.94 -3.87 15.33
CA SER A 86 13.78 -4.07 16.78
C SER A 86 12.70 -3.16 17.36
N LYS A 87 12.68 -1.88 16.96
CA LYS A 87 11.63 -0.92 17.35
C LYS A 87 10.25 -1.29 16.79
N LEU A 88 10.17 -1.72 15.53
CA LEU A 88 8.90 -2.07 14.88
C LEU A 88 8.27 -3.34 15.47
N THR A 89 9.10 -4.32 15.83
CA THR A 89 8.65 -5.64 16.30
C THR A 89 8.59 -5.78 17.82
N GLY A 90 9.25 -4.89 18.58
CA GLY A 90 9.43 -5.05 20.02
C GLY A 90 10.40 -6.17 20.41
N LEU A 91 11.01 -6.86 19.43
CA LEU A 91 11.98 -7.93 19.66
C LEU A 91 13.38 -7.35 19.76
N THR A 92 14.19 -7.87 20.68
CA THR A 92 15.62 -7.50 20.71
C THR A 92 16.33 -7.97 19.44
N GLU A 93 17.41 -7.29 19.06
CA GLU A 93 18.23 -7.66 17.90
C GLU A 93 18.71 -9.12 17.94
N ARG A 94 18.96 -9.65 19.15
CA ARG A 94 19.34 -11.05 19.38
C ARG A 94 18.18 -12.01 19.15
N MET A 95 17.00 -11.69 19.66
CA MET A 95 15.79 -12.49 19.43
C MET A 95 15.42 -12.56 17.94
N ILE A 96 15.63 -11.47 17.21
CA ILE A 96 15.46 -11.45 15.75
C ILE A 96 16.42 -12.45 15.08
N ASP A 97 17.71 -12.45 15.45
CA ASP A 97 18.68 -13.41 14.87
C ASP A 97 18.38 -14.87 15.26
N GLU A 98 17.87 -15.12 16.46
CA GLU A 98 17.46 -16.44 16.95
C GLU A 98 16.22 -16.96 16.21
N LYS A 99 15.14 -16.17 16.15
CA LYS A 99 13.91 -16.53 15.44
C LYS A 99 14.13 -16.70 13.93
N ARG A 100 15.02 -15.89 13.32
CA ARG A 100 15.43 -16.04 11.92
C ARG A 100 16.15 -17.36 11.67
N ARG A 101 17.16 -17.69 12.49
CA ARG A 101 17.90 -18.96 12.39
C ARG A 101 17.00 -20.16 12.60
N ALA A 102 16.02 -20.04 13.50
CA ALA A 102 14.99 -21.04 13.74
C ALA A 102 13.88 -21.10 12.67
N ARG A 103 13.98 -20.32 11.57
CA ARG A 103 12.99 -20.23 10.48
C ARG A 103 11.57 -19.82 10.92
N GLN A 104 11.44 -19.13 12.05
CA GLN A 104 10.15 -18.65 12.58
C GLN A 104 9.72 -17.32 11.95
N ILE A 105 10.64 -16.58 11.33
CA ILE A 105 10.41 -15.33 10.59
C ILE A 105 11.12 -15.39 9.23
N PRO A 106 10.72 -16.32 8.33
CA PRO A 106 11.45 -16.61 7.09
C PRO A 106 11.44 -15.44 6.09
N PHE A 107 10.49 -14.52 6.21
CA PHE A 107 10.37 -13.31 5.41
C PHE A 107 11.44 -12.26 5.72
N ILE A 108 12.06 -12.29 6.92
CA ILE A 108 13.18 -11.40 7.30
C ILE A 108 14.48 -11.98 6.72
N GLN A 109 14.80 -11.57 5.50
CA GLN A 109 16.07 -11.89 4.84
C GLN A 109 17.12 -10.83 5.19
N LEU A 110 18.36 -11.23 5.46
CA LEU A 110 19.48 -10.30 5.61
C LEU A 110 20.18 -10.22 4.24
N SER A 111 20.17 -9.07 3.58
CA SER A 111 21.02 -8.85 2.39
C SER A 111 22.23 -7.96 2.73
N GLY A 112 23.39 -8.33 2.18
CA GLY A 112 24.71 -7.72 2.46
C GLY A 112 25.83 -8.77 2.50
N GLY A 113 26.93 -8.53 1.78
CA GLY A 113 28.12 -9.38 1.78
C GLY A 113 28.84 -9.41 3.14
N SER A 114 29.75 -10.36 3.32
CA SER A 114 30.54 -10.60 4.55
C SER A 114 31.40 -9.42 5.02
N GLU A 115 31.51 -8.36 4.22
CA GLU A 115 32.25 -7.14 4.52
C GLU A 115 31.28 -6.03 4.95
N THR A 116 31.23 -5.78 6.26
CA THR A 116 30.92 -4.47 6.90
C THR A 116 29.78 -3.61 6.30
N GLY A 117 28.74 -4.24 5.72
CA GLY A 117 27.58 -3.57 5.12
C GLY A 117 26.28 -3.89 5.85
N ARG A 118 25.42 -2.88 6.04
CA ARG A 118 24.17 -2.98 6.80
C ARG A 118 23.27 -4.08 6.24
N LYS A 119 22.96 -5.05 7.10
CA LYS A 119 22.02 -6.13 6.82
C LYS A 119 20.64 -5.55 6.52
N ILE A 120 20.27 -5.56 5.26
CA ILE A 120 18.96 -5.13 4.78
C ILE A 120 17.97 -6.21 5.14
N ILE A 121 16.94 -5.84 5.92
CA ILE A 121 15.78 -6.68 6.19
C ILE A 121 14.74 -6.40 5.11
N VAL A 122 14.41 -7.40 4.31
CA VAL A 122 13.16 -7.43 3.53
C VAL A 122 12.06 -7.90 4.48
N TYR A 123 10.92 -7.22 4.52
CA TYR A 123 9.74 -7.74 5.23
C TYR A 123 8.47 -7.44 4.44
N ASP A 124 7.54 -8.39 4.43
CA ASP A 124 6.15 -8.11 4.08
C ASP A 124 5.48 -7.45 5.30
N PRO A 125 5.02 -6.19 5.21
CA PRO A 125 4.39 -5.49 6.32
C PRO A 125 3.12 -6.15 6.84
N GLU A 126 2.36 -6.85 5.99
CA GLU A 126 1.19 -7.61 6.41
C GLU A 126 1.60 -8.87 7.18
N GLU A 127 2.61 -9.61 6.73
CA GLU A 127 3.08 -10.80 7.47
C GLU A 127 3.69 -10.41 8.83
N VAL A 128 4.46 -9.32 8.89
CA VAL A 128 5.01 -8.78 10.14
C VAL A 128 3.90 -8.29 11.06
N SER A 129 2.94 -7.53 10.55
CA SER A 129 1.80 -7.08 11.36
C SER A 129 1.01 -8.28 11.87
N ASN A 130 0.67 -9.23 11.00
CA ASN A 130 -0.03 -10.45 11.38
C ASN A 130 0.74 -11.27 12.42
N TYR A 131 2.07 -11.34 12.33
CA TYR A 131 2.92 -12.00 13.32
C TYR A 131 2.87 -11.29 14.68
N LEU A 132 3.05 -9.96 14.70
CA LEU A 132 3.05 -9.14 15.92
C LEU A 132 1.69 -9.08 16.61
N PHE A 133 0.61 -9.05 15.81
CA PHE A 133 -0.75 -8.98 16.34
C PHE A 133 -1.37 -10.35 16.61
N ARG A 134 -0.86 -11.46 16.02
CA ARG A 134 -1.29 -12.83 16.39
C ARG A 134 -0.98 -13.17 17.84
N GLU A 135 0.15 -12.73 18.38
CA GLU A 135 0.49 -12.97 19.79
C GLU A 135 -0.41 -12.17 20.75
N LYS A 136 -1.00 -11.05 20.33
CA LYS A 136 -1.93 -10.25 21.15
C LYS A 136 -3.36 -10.79 21.21
N VAL A 137 -3.76 -11.68 20.30
CA VAL A 137 -5.13 -12.26 20.26
C VAL A 137 -5.21 -13.61 21.00
N ARG A 138 -4.09 -14.17 21.47
CA ARG A 138 -4.08 -15.32 22.40
C ARG A 138 -3.98 -14.89 23.86
N VAL A 139 -4.97 -14.14 24.32
CA VAL A 139 -5.41 -14.10 25.72
C VAL A 139 -6.94 -14.00 25.57
N ILE A 140 -7.72 -15.07 25.72
CA ILE A 140 -8.06 -15.76 26.96
C ILE A 140 -8.46 -17.22 26.61
N ALA A 141 -7.88 -18.20 27.30
CA ALA A 141 -8.50 -19.50 27.61
C ALA A 141 -8.03 -19.92 29.01
#